data_AF-A0AA40K671-F1
#
_entry.id   AF-A0AA40K671-F1
#
_cell.length_a   1.000
_cell.length_b   1.000
_cell.length_c   1.000
_cell.angle_alpha   90.00
_cell.angle_beta   90.00
_cell.angle_gamma   90.00
#
_symmetry.space_group_name_H-M   'P 1'
#
loop_
_entity.id
_entity.type
_entity.pdbx_description
1 polymer ?
#
loop_
_entity_poly.entity_id
_entity_poly.type
_entity_poly.pdbx_seq_one_letter_code
_entity_poly.pdbx_strand_id
1 'polypeptide(L)'
;MDDAKGPSAIVLDQNINPWSVTGEIAEDGTVKPIDYNKLVEQFGTKIIDDALLARFERVTGHQLHRFLRRGIVFSHRDLELILDKHEKKEPFFIYTGRGPSSDVMHIGHMVPFELTKWLSDVFEVPLIVMLTDDEKYLIGKLDRSVDEYEHFARENAKDIVAVGFDPDRTFIFSDYGFMGGDFYRNITRVAKRIHRGTADACFGFDASTNIGKIHFAAVQAASSFATSFPFLFGPDTAQAAKIPCLIPCAVDQDPYFRLTRDVASQLGYSKPSLIHARFLDALQGPGSKMSASIDASSILLRDTPKQISKKIKQYAFSGGQETLEEHRTKGGDPDVDISYQYLRFFLEDDQELEQISQDYKSGNMTTGEIKERCAKELAKFCTSFQERRAKVTDEMLDLFMTPRPLLWRGVKTDTVLPLMDDNSTSSRALGDSKTPGSKNQEKKQRKMQLAAEKKLQKSREKGIPTFSLSS
;
A
#
# COMPACT_ATOMS: atom_id res chain seq x y z
N MET A 1 -3.87 -44.62 -41.95
CA MET A 1 -4.74 -43.69 -41.21
C MET A 1 -4.17 -43.66 -39.80
N ASP A 2 -3.13 -42.85 -39.61
CA ASP A 2 -2.61 -42.55 -38.27
C ASP A 2 -2.81 -41.06 -38.07
N ASP A 3 -3.86 -40.74 -37.32
CA ASP A 3 -4.17 -39.38 -36.90
C ASP A 3 -3.13 -38.92 -35.89
N ALA A 4 -2.22 -38.06 -36.35
CA ALA A 4 -1.34 -37.30 -35.49
C ALA A 4 -2.19 -36.35 -34.62
N LYS A 5 -2.45 -36.74 -33.36
CA LYS A 5 -2.91 -35.81 -32.33
C LYS A 5 -1.85 -34.73 -32.15
N GLY A 6 -2.15 -33.51 -32.62
CA GLY A 6 -1.38 -32.32 -32.29
C GLY A 6 -1.32 -32.12 -30.77
N PRO A 7 -0.35 -31.34 -30.26
CA PRO A 7 -0.20 -31.09 -28.84
C PRO A 7 -1.50 -30.53 -28.26
N SER A 8 -2.06 -31.15 -27.22
CA SER A 8 -3.24 -30.62 -26.54
C SER A 8 -2.90 -29.25 -25.98
N ALA A 9 -3.66 -28.22 -26.36
CA ALA A 9 -3.53 -26.89 -25.78
C ALA A 9 -3.68 -26.98 -24.25
N ILE A 10 -2.71 -26.42 -23.52
CA ILE A 10 -2.68 -26.45 -22.06
C ILE A 10 -3.56 -25.30 -21.56
N VAL A 11 -4.74 -25.61 -21.02
CA VAL A 11 -5.53 -24.64 -20.24
C VAL A 11 -4.77 -24.39 -18.93
N LEU A 12 -4.37 -23.15 -18.69
CA LEU A 12 -3.68 -22.73 -17.46
C LEU A 12 -4.65 -21.89 -16.63
N ASP A 13 -4.88 -22.31 -15.38
CA ASP A 13 -5.69 -21.54 -14.42
C ASP A 13 -5.02 -20.19 -14.11
N GLN A 14 -5.78 -19.22 -13.62
CA GLN A 14 -5.27 -17.90 -13.25
C GLN A 14 -4.15 -18.01 -12.19
N ASN A 15 -3.08 -17.25 -12.37
CA ASN A 15 -1.94 -17.21 -11.46
C ASN A 15 -1.83 -15.82 -10.84
N ILE A 16 -2.21 -15.71 -9.56
CA ILE A 16 -2.23 -14.46 -8.81
C ILE A 16 -1.38 -14.61 -7.56
N ASN A 17 -0.17 -14.06 -7.61
CA ASN A 17 0.78 -14.04 -6.50
C ASN A 17 1.59 -12.73 -6.50
N PRO A 18 2.37 -12.43 -5.46
CA PRO A 18 3.08 -11.15 -5.34
C PRO A 18 4.03 -10.80 -6.50
N TRP A 19 4.45 -11.79 -7.30
CA TRP A 19 5.42 -11.63 -8.39
C TRP A 19 4.80 -11.79 -9.78
N SER A 20 3.65 -12.44 -9.90
CA SER A 20 2.99 -12.74 -11.18
C SER A 20 1.49 -12.63 -11.06
N VAL A 21 0.89 -11.94 -12.03
CA VAL A 21 -0.54 -11.75 -12.18
C VAL A 21 -0.86 -12.05 -13.64
N THR A 22 -1.45 -13.20 -13.90
CA THR A 22 -1.94 -13.59 -15.23
C THR A 22 -3.31 -14.22 -15.11
N GLY A 23 -4.24 -13.77 -15.95
CA GLY A 23 -5.55 -14.41 -16.08
C GLY A 23 -5.46 -15.84 -16.63
N GLU A 24 -6.59 -16.55 -16.61
CA GLU A 24 -6.70 -17.89 -17.21
C GLU A 24 -6.39 -17.82 -18.70
N ILE A 25 -5.60 -18.78 -19.20
CA ILE A 25 -5.27 -18.89 -20.62
C ILE A 25 -6.24 -19.89 -21.24
N ALA A 26 -7.08 -19.40 -22.16
CA ALA A 26 -8.02 -20.22 -22.93
C ALA A 26 -7.29 -21.16 -23.91
N GLU A 27 -8.01 -22.14 -24.46
CA GLU A 27 -7.45 -23.12 -25.42
C GLU A 27 -6.86 -22.47 -26.69
N ASP A 28 -7.34 -21.29 -27.06
CA ASP A 28 -6.85 -20.50 -28.20
C ASP A 28 -5.65 -19.59 -27.86
N GLY A 29 -5.17 -19.63 -26.61
CA GLY A 29 -4.07 -18.81 -26.12
C GLY A 29 -4.45 -17.39 -25.66
N THR A 30 -5.73 -17.01 -25.69
CA THR A 30 -6.17 -15.72 -25.14
C THR A 30 -6.16 -15.71 -23.62
N VAL A 31 -5.67 -14.61 -23.04
CA VAL A 31 -5.71 -14.36 -21.60
C VAL A 31 -7.07 -13.77 -21.25
N LYS A 32 -7.82 -14.45 -20.39
CA LYS A 32 -9.11 -13.99 -19.88
C LYS A 32 -8.93 -12.92 -18.79
N PRO A 33 -9.93 -12.06 -18.56
CA PRO A 33 -9.99 -11.21 -17.38
C PRO A 33 -9.89 -12.04 -16.09
N ILE A 34 -9.32 -11.44 -15.03
CA ILE A 34 -9.18 -12.10 -13.73
C ILE A 34 -10.57 -12.32 -13.11
N ASP A 35 -10.85 -13.55 -12.68
CA ASP A 35 -12.05 -13.86 -11.92
C ASP A 35 -11.81 -13.61 -10.43
N TYR A 36 -12.22 -12.42 -10.00
CA TYR A 36 -12.10 -11.98 -8.62
C TYR A 36 -13.03 -12.72 -7.64
N ASN A 37 -14.14 -13.31 -8.11
CA ASN A 37 -15.00 -14.13 -7.25
C ASN A 37 -14.33 -15.47 -6.95
N LYS A 38 -13.76 -16.10 -7.97
CA LYS A 38 -12.94 -17.30 -7.81
C LYS A 38 -11.75 -17.04 -6.87
N LEU A 39 -11.11 -15.87 -6.95
CA LEU A 39 -10.06 -15.48 -6.00
C LEU A 39 -10.54 -15.37 -4.56
N VAL A 40 -11.73 -14.82 -4.34
CA VAL A 40 -12.31 -14.70 -2.98
C VAL A 40 -12.52 -16.07 -2.36
N GLU A 41 -13.05 -17.02 -3.12
CA GLU A 41 -13.22 -18.40 -2.69
C GLU A 41 -11.88 -19.08 -2.42
N GLN A 42 -10.93 -18.99 -3.36
CA GLN A 42 -9.60 -19.60 -3.24
C GLN A 42 -8.80 -19.05 -2.05
N PHE A 43 -8.87 -17.74 -1.82
CA PHE A 43 -8.14 -17.10 -0.72
C PHE A 43 -8.93 -17.16 0.59
N GLY A 44 -10.22 -17.48 0.56
CA GLY A 44 -11.10 -17.48 1.72
C GLY A 44 -11.25 -16.08 2.32
N THR A 45 -11.36 -15.06 1.46
CA THR A 45 -11.70 -13.68 1.87
C THR A 45 -13.22 -13.51 1.89
N LYS A 46 -13.72 -12.35 2.33
CA LYS A 46 -15.14 -12.00 2.28
C LYS A 46 -15.38 -10.90 1.27
N ILE A 47 -16.47 -10.95 0.52
CA ILE A 47 -16.93 -9.83 -0.32
C ILE A 47 -17.37 -8.67 0.57
N ILE A 48 -17.05 -7.44 0.13
CA ILE A 48 -17.61 -6.23 0.73
C ILE A 48 -19.02 -6.06 0.15
N ASP A 49 -20.04 -6.39 0.94
CA ASP A 49 -21.44 -6.27 0.54
C ASP A 49 -22.03 -4.88 0.84
N ASP A 50 -23.24 -4.62 0.31
CA ASP A 50 -23.93 -3.35 0.48
C ASP A 50 -24.22 -3.02 1.95
N ALA A 51 -24.41 -4.04 2.80
CA ALA A 51 -24.64 -3.86 4.22
C ALA A 51 -23.38 -3.34 4.94
N LEU A 52 -22.21 -3.88 4.59
CA LEU A 52 -20.92 -3.42 5.10
C LEU A 52 -20.56 -2.03 4.57
N LEU A 53 -20.86 -1.74 3.31
CA LEU A 53 -20.71 -0.40 2.72
C LEU A 53 -21.58 0.64 3.44
N ALA A 54 -22.86 0.36 3.65
CA ALA A 54 -23.78 1.23 4.38
C ALA A 54 -23.32 1.41 5.85
N ARG A 55 -22.81 0.35 6.48
CA ARG A 55 -22.20 0.45 7.81
C ARG A 55 -20.98 1.36 7.79
N PHE A 56 -20.08 1.23 6.81
CA PHE A 56 -18.88 2.05 6.71
C PHE A 56 -19.25 3.54 6.68
N GLU A 57 -20.20 3.96 5.83
CA GLU A 57 -20.65 5.36 5.76
C GLU A 57 -21.26 5.82 7.08
N ARG A 58 -22.14 5.00 7.68
CA ARG A 58 -22.78 5.33 8.96
C ARG A 58 -21.77 5.51 10.09
N VAL A 59 -20.78 4.64 10.16
CA VAL A 59 -19.76 4.63 11.22
C VAL A 59 -18.79 5.78 11.09
N THR A 60 -18.37 6.09 9.86
CA THR A 60 -17.37 7.12 9.60
C THR A 60 -17.98 8.51 9.43
N GLY A 61 -19.25 8.60 9.01
CA GLY A 61 -19.88 9.86 8.64
C GLY A 61 -19.37 10.44 7.31
N HIS A 62 -18.62 9.66 6.53
CA HIS A 62 -18.06 10.07 5.24
C HIS A 62 -18.72 9.30 4.10
N GLN A 63 -18.90 9.97 2.96
CA GLN A 63 -19.24 9.31 1.70
C GLN A 63 -18.16 8.30 1.33
N LEU A 64 -18.55 7.10 0.91
CA LEU A 64 -17.62 6.06 0.46
C LEU A 64 -16.67 6.57 -0.60
N HIS A 65 -15.41 6.12 -0.57
CA HIS A 65 -14.49 6.32 -1.68
C HIS A 65 -15.05 5.69 -2.97
N ARG A 66 -14.78 6.30 -4.13
CA ARG A 66 -15.24 5.77 -5.43
C ARG A 66 -14.79 4.32 -5.68
N PHE A 67 -13.64 3.92 -5.16
CA PHE A 67 -13.19 2.53 -5.27
C PHE A 67 -14.07 1.53 -4.52
N LEU A 68 -14.68 1.94 -3.40
CA LEU A 68 -15.67 1.13 -2.69
C LEU A 68 -17.00 1.14 -3.44
N ARG A 69 -17.51 2.32 -3.81
CA ARG A 69 -18.78 2.47 -4.54
C ARG A 69 -18.82 1.69 -5.86
N ARG A 70 -17.68 1.59 -6.55
CA ARG A 70 -17.54 0.96 -7.87
C ARG A 70 -17.06 -0.49 -7.81
N GLY A 71 -16.93 -1.09 -6.62
CA GLY A 71 -16.47 -2.47 -6.45
C GLY A 71 -15.03 -2.73 -6.95
N ILE A 72 -14.20 -1.68 -7.04
CA ILE A 72 -12.76 -1.80 -7.30
C ILE A 72 -12.09 -2.38 -6.06
N VAL A 73 -12.50 -1.91 -4.88
CA VAL A 73 -12.19 -2.53 -3.60
C VAL A 73 -13.36 -3.45 -3.27
N PHE A 74 -13.11 -4.75 -3.31
CA PHE A 74 -14.18 -5.75 -3.47
C PHE A 74 -14.21 -6.81 -2.38
N SER A 75 -13.08 -7.07 -1.71
CA SER A 75 -13.01 -8.06 -0.65
C SER A 75 -12.23 -7.58 0.56
N HIS A 76 -12.41 -8.25 1.68
CA HIS A 76 -11.79 -7.87 2.95
C HIS A 76 -11.52 -9.09 3.86
N ARG A 77 -10.79 -8.83 4.95
CA ARG A 77 -10.70 -9.70 6.13
C ARG A 77 -10.89 -8.84 7.37
N ASP A 78 -11.89 -9.18 8.19
CA ASP A 78 -12.17 -8.53 9.48
C ASP A 78 -12.28 -7.00 9.40
N LEU A 79 -12.88 -6.46 8.34
CA LEU A 79 -13.09 -5.00 8.22
C LEU A 79 -14.10 -4.51 9.27
N GLU A 80 -15.04 -5.39 9.62
CA GLU A 80 -16.02 -5.21 10.69
C GLU A 80 -15.33 -4.91 12.03
N LEU A 81 -14.18 -5.55 12.31
CA LEU A 81 -13.40 -5.30 13.52
C LEU A 81 -12.84 -3.87 13.53
N ILE A 82 -12.34 -3.38 12.39
CA ILE A 82 -11.84 -2.01 12.28
C ILE A 82 -12.97 -0.99 12.49
N LEU A 83 -14.15 -1.26 11.94
CA LEU A 83 -15.33 -0.44 12.19
C LEU A 83 -15.75 -0.47 13.66
N ASP A 84 -15.73 -1.63 14.32
CA ASP A 84 -15.98 -1.74 15.77
C ASP A 84 -14.98 -0.88 16.57
N LYS A 85 -13.68 -0.96 16.24
CA LYS A 85 -12.65 -0.14 16.87
C LYS A 85 -12.92 1.34 16.64
N HIS A 86 -13.31 1.71 15.43
CA HIS A 86 -13.60 3.10 15.11
C HIS A 86 -14.80 3.64 15.93
N GLU A 87 -15.91 2.90 15.97
CA GLU A 87 -17.13 3.23 16.74
C GLU A 87 -16.82 3.40 18.24
N LYS A 88 -16.01 2.49 18.80
CA LYS A 88 -15.62 2.48 20.23
C LYS A 88 -14.53 3.48 20.58
N LYS A 89 -13.98 4.19 19.60
CA LYS A 89 -12.81 5.08 19.75
C LYS A 89 -11.59 4.34 20.31
N GLU A 90 -11.46 3.08 19.95
CA GLU A 90 -10.34 2.23 20.33
C GLU A 90 -9.22 2.27 19.30
N PRO A 91 -7.99 1.92 19.72
CA PRO A 91 -6.85 2.08 18.86
C PRO A 91 -6.74 1.05 17.72
N PHE A 92 -6.41 1.49 16.51
CA PHE A 92 -5.84 0.74 15.39
C PHE A 92 -4.95 1.65 14.52
N PHE A 93 -4.16 1.07 13.60
CA PHE A 93 -3.35 1.83 12.63
C PHE A 93 -3.50 1.27 11.22
N ILE A 94 -3.04 2.02 10.22
CA ILE A 94 -3.01 1.58 8.83
C ILE A 94 -1.58 1.25 8.42
N TYR A 95 -1.41 0.16 7.68
CA TYR A 95 -0.15 -0.22 7.06
C TYR A 95 -0.36 -0.46 5.57
N THR A 96 0.52 0.10 4.74
CA THR A 96 0.66 -0.31 3.33
C THR A 96 2.14 -0.31 2.94
N GLY A 97 2.46 -0.77 1.74
CA GLY A 97 3.84 -0.87 1.30
C GLY A 97 4.04 -0.74 -0.19
N ARG A 98 5.28 -0.50 -0.57
CA ARG A 98 5.72 -0.40 -1.96
C ARG A 98 7.12 -0.97 -2.09
N GLY A 99 7.29 -1.93 -3.00
CA GLY A 99 8.63 -2.36 -3.40
C GLY A 99 9.19 -1.49 -4.54
N PRO A 100 10.23 -0.67 -4.28
CA PRO A 100 10.75 0.29 -5.24
C PRO A 100 11.64 -0.40 -6.31
N SER A 101 11.06 -0.71 -7.47
CA SER A 101 11.76 -1.39 -8.58
C SER A 101 12.49 -0.45 -9.55
N SER A 102 12.12 0.82 -9.55
CA SER A 102 12.56 1.91 -10.43
C SER A 102 12.37 3.25 -9.71
N ASP A 103 12.97 4.31 -10.23
CA ASP A 103 12.90 5.68 -9.71
C ASP A 103 11.55 6.37 -9.97
N VAL A 104 10.71 5.79 -10.82
CA VAL A 104 9.39 6.32 -11.20
C VAL A 104 8.28 5.27 -11.01
N MET A 105 7.16 5.72 -10.45
CA MET A 105 5.93 4.94 -10.34
C MET A 105 5.00 5.16 -11.56
N HIS A 106 4.11 4.20 -11.83
CA HIS A 106 3.00 4.33 -12.79
C HIS A 106 1.66 4.50 -12.07
N ILE A 107 0.62 4.89 -12.82
CA ILE A 107 -0.72 5.16 -12.29
C ILE A 107 -1.33 3.98 -11.51
N GLY A 108 -1.04 2.74 -11.90
CA GLY A 108 -1.50 1.55 -11.15
C GLY A 108 -0.99 1.48 -9.71
N HIS A 109 0.19 2.07 -9.41
CA HIS A 109 0.68 2.13 -8.04
C HIS A 109 -0.08 3.16 -7.18
N MET A 110 -0.78 4.12 -7.78
CA MET A 110 -1.52 5.15 -7.04
C MET A 110 -2.81 4.61 -6.42
N VAL A 111 -3.41 3.59 -7.02
CA VAL A 111 -4.66 2.98 -6.53
C VAL A 111 -4.62 2.64 -5.03
N PRO A 112 -3.66 1.82 -4.53
CA PRO A 112 -3.60 1.53 -3.10
C PRO A 112 -3.27 2.78 -2.26
N PHE A 113 -2.43 3.70 -2.74
CA PHE A 113 -2.05 4.89 -1.98
C PHE A 113 -3.18 5.93 -1.87
N GLU A 114 -3.97 6.15 -2.92
CA GLU A 114 -5.14 7.03 -2.87
C GLU A 114 -6.19 6.50 -1.90
N LEU A 115 -6.47 5.19 -1.96
CA LEU A 115 -7.36 4.56 -1.00
C LEU A 115 -6.83 4.73 0.44
N THR A 116 -5.53 4.46 0.63
CA THR A 116 -4.89 4.55 1.95
C THR A 116 -4.91 5.97 2.49
N LYS A 117 -4.69 6.97 1.62
CA LYS A 117 -4.78 8.39 1.99
C LYS A 117 -6.18 8.72 2.46
N TRP A 118 -7.20 8.35 1.69
CA TRP A 118 -8.59 8.57 2.07
C TRP A 118 -8.96 7.85 3.39
N LEU A 119 -8.54 6.58 3.56
CA LEU A 119 -8.78 5.83 4.80
C LEU A 119 -8.09 6.50 6.00
N SER A 120 -6.87 6.99 5.84
CA SER A 120 -6.12 7.70 6.88
C SER A 120 -6.84 8.98 7.30
N ASP A 121 -7.34 9.76 6.34
CA ASP A 121 -8.09 10.99 6.60
C ASP A 121 -9.43 10.71 7.30
N VAL A 122 -10.19 9.72 6.81
CA VAL A 122 -11.51 9.37 7.33
C VAL A 122 -11.43 8.79 8.74
N PHE A 123 -10.49 7.87 8.97
CA PHE A 123 -10.35 7.23 10.27
C PHE A 123 -9.53 8.03 11.25
N GLU A 124 -8.74 8.98 10.74
CA GLU A 124 -7.87 9.83 11.53
C GLU A 124 -6.90 9.02 12.40
N VAL A 125 -6.22 8.02 11.81
CA VAL A 125 -5.30 7.11 12.54
C VAL A 125 -3.88 7.17 11.97
N PRO A 126 -2.87 6.71 12.74
CA PRO A 126 -1.51 6.58 12.23
C PRO A 126 -1.44 5.68 10.99
N LEU A 127 -0.62 6.09 10.02
CA LEU A 127 -0.29 5.37 8.81
C LEU A 127 1.21 5.05 8.78
N ILE A 128 1.51 3.80 8.44
CA ILE A 128 2.86 3.32 8.23
C ILE A 128 3.00 2.86 6.77
N VAL A 129 4.03 3.34 6.09
CA VAL A 129 4.36 2.96 4.71
C VAL A 129 5.75 2.33 4.67
N MET A 130 5.82 1.07 4.27
CA MET A 130 7.07 0.32 4.12
C MET A 130 7.58 0.38 2.68
N LEU A 131 8.87 0.66 2.51
CA LEU A 131 9.57 0.62 1.24
C LEU A 131 10.51 -0.59 1.22
N THR A 132 10.14 -1.61 0.45
CA THR A 132 10.80 -2.92 0.46
C THR A 132 11.99 -2.94 -0.51
N ASP A 133 12.94 -2.04 -0.28
CA ASP A 133 14.17 -1.94 -1.07
C ASP A 133 15.06 -3.18 -0.95
N ASP A 134 15.09 -3.81 0.22
CA ASP A 134 15.74 -5.10 0.43
C ASP A 134 15.09 -6.23 -0.39
N GLU A 135 13.77 -6.31 -0.46
CA GLU A 135 13.03 -7.27 -1.29
C GLU A 135 13.41 -7.10 -2.76
N LYS A 136 13.40 -5.85 -3.24
CA LYS A 136 13.68 -5.57 -4.65
C LYS A 136 15.13 -5.84 -5.01
N TYR A 137 16.05 -5.64 -4.09
CA TYR A 137 17.42 -6.14 -4.24
C TYR A 137 17.47 -7.66 -4.33
N LEU A 138 16.80 -8.39 -3.42
CA LEU A 138 16.78 -9.85 -3.37
C LEU A 138 16.15 -10.54 -4.60
N ILE A 139 15.22 -9.86 -5.27
CA ILE A 139 14.54 -10.34 -6.48
C ILE A 139 15.23 -9.82 -7.76
N GLY A 140 15.97 -8.73 -7.63
CA GLY A 140 16.63 -8.02 -8.73
C GLY A 140 17.69 -8.85 -9.45
N LYS A 141 18.19 -8.28 -10.55
CA LYS A 141 19.35 -8.83 -11.26
C LYS A 141 20.60 -8.70 -10.38
N LEU A 142 21.51 -9.67 -10.49
CA LEU A 142 22.73 -9.77 -9.66
C LEU A 142 23.73 -8.62 -9.85
N ASP A 143 23.66 -7.89 -10.96
CA ASP A 143 24.53 -6.77 -11.29
C ASP A 143 24.07 -5.42 -10.68
N ARG A 144 22.91 -5.41 -10.03
CA ARG A 144 22.36 -4.21 -9.37
C ARG A 144 22.88 -4.08 -7.93
N SER A 145 23.09 -2.84 -7.49
CA SER A 145 23.64 -2.55 -6.15
C SER A 145 22.54 -2.25 -5.12
N VAL A 146 22.89 -2.36 -3.83
CA VAL A 146 22.04 -1.91 -2.72
C VAL A 146 21.76 -0.41 -2.83
N ASP A 147 22.79 0.40 -3.08
CA ASP A 147 22.69 1.86 -3.25
C ASP A 147 21.66 2.25 -4.31
N GLU A 148 21.52 1.45 -5.38
CA GLU A 148 20.52 1.68 -6.43
C GLU A 148 19.08 1.52 -5.90
N TYR A 149 18.82 0.50 -5.08
CA TYR A 149 17.50 0.29 -4.48
C TYR A 149 17.18 1.27 -3.36
N GLU A 150 18.16 1.67 -2.56
CA GLU A 150 18.00 2.77 -1.59
C GLU A 150 17.68 4.10 -2.30
N HIS A 151 18.32 4.35 -3.46
CA HIS A 151 17.98 5.50 -4.30
C HIS A 151 16.52 5.42 -4.80
N PHE A 152 16.07 4.25 -5.28
CA PHE A 152 14.67 4.10 -5.68
C PHE A 152 13.70 4.26 -4.52
N ALA A 153 14.03 3.75 -3.32
CA ALA A 153 13.22 3.96 -2.13
C ALA A 153 13.05 5.45 -1.85
N ARG A 154 14.13 6.23 -1.89
CA ARG A 154 14.07 7.68 -1.69
C ARG A 154 13.24 8.40 -2.77
N GLU A 155 13.36 8.02 -4.04
CA GLU A 155 12.56 8.62 -5.12
C GLU A 155 11.08 8.21 -5.06
N ASN A 156 10.78 6.98 -4.67
CA ASN A 156 9.40 6.50 -4.47
C ASN A 156 8.80 7.11 -3.20
N ALA A 157 9.59 7.40 -2.16
CA ALA A 157 9.13 8.16 -1.00
C ALA A 157 8.62 9.56 -1.42
N LYS A 158 9.31 10.24 -2.35
CA LYS A 158 8.83 11.52 -2.90
C LYS A 158 7.51 11.36 -3.64
N ASP A 159 7.38 10.31 -4.45
CA ASP A 159 6.13 9.99 -5.15
C ASP A 159 4.99 9.74 -4.14
N ILE A 160 5.24 9.02 -3.05
CA ILE A 160 4.25 8.74 -1.99
C ILE A 160 3.87 10.00 -1.22
N VAL A 161 4.83 10.84 -0.84
CA VAL A 161 4.53 12.14 -0.19
C VAL A 161 3.68 13.03 -1.10
N ALA A 162 3.92 12.99 -2.42
CA ALA A 162 3.14 13.75 -3.41
C ALA A 162 1.67 13.28 -3.53
N VAL A 163 1.30 12.12 -2.99
CA VAL A 163 -0.11 11.71 -2.87
C VAL A 163 -0.88 12.66 -1.94
N GLY A 164 -0.20 13.30 -0.98
CA GLY A 164 -0.78 14.27 -0.05
C GLY A 164 -1.22 13.64 1.27
N PHE A 165 -0.42 12.72 1.82
CA PHE A 165 -0.58 12.21 3.16
C PHE A 165 -0.34 13.29 4.22
N ASP A 166 -1.05 13.20 5.35
CA ASP A 166 -0.81 14.06 6.51
C ASP A 166 0.56 13.74 7.14
N PRO A 167 1.52 14.69 7.17
CA PRO A 167 2.82 14.48 7.77
C PRO A 167 2.74 14.27 9.28
N ASP A 168 1.67 14.67 9.97
CA ASP A 168 1.58 14.41 11.41
C ASP A 168 1.08 12.99 11.70
N ARG A 169 0.56 12.26 10.72
CA ARG A 169 -0.01 10.90 10.88
C ARG A 169 0.74 9.81 10.14
N THR A 170 1.76 10.16 9.36
CA THR A 170 2.36 9.21 8.42
C THR A 170 3.84 8.99 8.69
N PHE A 171 4.25 7.73 8.86
CA PHE A 171 5.64 7.32 8.92
C PHE A 171 5.97 6.45 7.69
N ILE A 172 6.99 6.85 6.94
CA ILE A 172 7.49 6.11 5.77
C ILE A 172 8.86 5.56 6.13
N PHE A 173 9.18 4.31 5.80
CA PHE A 173 10.51 3.80 6.06
C PHE A 173 11.03 2.90 4.94
N SER A 174 12.34 2.98 4.71
CA SER A 174 13.10 2.00 3.94
C SER A 174 13.45 0.82 4.84
N ASP A 175 13.36 -0.40 4.31
CA ASP A 175 13.72 -1.59 5.07
C ASP A 175 15.20 -1.56 5.45
N TYR A 176 16.10 -1.22 4.52
CA TYR A 176 17.52 -1.02 4.86
C TYR A 176 17.73 0.07 5.92
N GLY A 177 17.01 1.18 5.84
CA GLY A 177 17.16 2.32 6.75
C GLY A 177 16.58 2.10 8.16
N PHE A 178 15.57 1.25 8.30
CA PHE A 178 14.84 1.05 9.56
C PHE A 178 15.13 -0.28 10.26
N MET A 179 15.78 -1.23 9.56
CA MET A 179 16.09 -2.55 10.10
C MET A 179 16.85 -2.47 11.44
N GLY A 180 16.30 -3.14 12.47
CA GLY A 180 16.91 -3.19 13.80
C GLY A 180 15.87 -3.13 14.91
N GLY A 181 16.34 -2.94 16.15
CA GLY A 181 15.48 -2.71 17.31
C GLY A 181 14.35 -3.73 17.47
N ASP A 182 13.15 -3.24 17.81
CA ASP A 182 11.96 -4.07 18.00
C ASP A 182 11.35 -4.57 16.69
N PHE A 183 11.60 -3.89 15.57
CA PHE A 183 11.23 -4.38 14.24
C PHE A 183 11.93 -5.70 13.94
N TYR A 184 13.27 -5.76 14.06
CA TYR A 184 14.04 -7.00 13.85
C TYR A 184 13.68 -8.11 14.86
N ARG A 185 13.37 -7.75 16.12
CA ARG A 185 12.85 -8.73 17.10
C ARG A 185 11.52 -9.33 16.65
N ASN A 186 10.62 -8.58 16.01
CA ASN A 186 9.39 -9.14 15.46
C ASN A 186 9.65 -9.96 14.21
N ILE A 187 10.56 -9.54 13.32
CA ILE A 187 10.98 -10.34 12.16
C ILE A 187 11.45 -11.72 12.61
N THR A 188 12.34 -11.81 13.59
CA THR A 188 12.83 -13.10 14.11
C THR A 188 11.74 -13.93 14.81
N ARG A 189 10.81 -13.29 15.54
CA ARG A 189 9.64 -13.97 16.12
C ARG A 189 8.74 -14.59 15.06
N VAL A 190 8.53 -13.87 13.95
CA VAL A 190 7.74 -14.34 12.82
C VAL A 190 8.48 -15.45 12.07
N ALA A 191 9.74 -15.22 11.69
CA ALA A 191 10.55 -16.17 10.95
C ALA A 191 10.65 -17.53 11.68
N LYS A 192 10.75 -17.53 13.02
CA LYS A 192 10.75 -18.76 13.83
C LYS A 192 9.48 -19.60 13.69
N ARG A 193 8.35 -19.01 13.30
CA ARG A 193 7.03 -19.64 13.19
C ARG A 193 6.65 -20.03 11.76
N ILE A 194 7.38 -19.54 10.77
CA ILE A 194 7.17 -19.89 9.37
C ILE A 194 8.12 -21.02 9.02
N HIS A 195 7.59 -22.24 8.91
CA HIS A 195 8.37 -23.37 8.42
C HIS A 195 8.61 -23.25 6.91
N ARG A 196 9.75 -23.78 6.44
CA ARG A 196 10.13 -23.77 5.02
C ARG A 196 9.03 -24.32 4.11
N GLY A 197 8.46 -25.48 4.46
CA GLY A 197 7.37 -26.08 3.67
C GLY A 197 6.12 -25.19 3.58
N THR A 198 5.82 -24.40 4.62
CA THR A 198 4.72 -23.43 4.60
C THR A 198 5.03 -22.28 3.66
N ALA A 199 6.27 -21.75 3.68
CA ALA A 199 6.69 -20.71 2.75
C ALA A 199 6.64 -21.20 1.29
N ASP A 200 7.11 -22.42 1.05
CA ASP A 200 7.11 -23.04 -0.29
C ASP A 200 5.69 -23.21 -0.83
N ALA A 201 4.78 -23.75 -0.01
CA ALA A 201 3.38 -23.91 -0.38
C ALA A 201 2.65 -22.57 -0.58
N CYS A 202 3.00 -21.54 0.19
CA CYS A 202 2.32 -20.25 0.12
C CYS A 202 2.80 -19.39 -1.04
N PHE A 203 4.06 -19.50 -1.43
CA PHE A 203 4.72 -18.59 -2.37
C PHE A 203 5.29 -19.29 -3.62
N GLY A 204 5.18 -20.61 -3.71
CA GLY A 204 5.73 -21.39 -4.83
C GLY A 204 7.26 -21.39 -4.87
N PHE A 205 7.92 -21.33 -3.71
CA PHE A 205 9.38 -21.39 -3.64
C PHE A 205 9.90 -22.81 -3.88
N ASP A 206 11.10 -22.89 -4.45
CA ASP A 206 11.81 -24.12 -4.73
C ASP A 206 13.27 -24.06 -4.23
N ALA A 207 14.05 -25.09 -4.56
CA ALA A 207 15.47 -25.18 -4.20
C ALA A 207 16.37 -24.12 -4.87
N SER A 208 15.90 -23.48 -5.95
CA SER A 208 16.63 -22.41 -6.65
C SER A 208 16.39 -21.03 -6.02
N THR A 209 15.35 -20.92 -5.19
CA THR A 209 14.98 -19.66 -4.53
C THR A 209 16.01 -19.28 -3.46
N ASN A 210 16.52 -18.05 -3.52
CA ASN A 210 17.51 -17.57 -2.56
C ASN A 210 16.94 -17.41 -1.14
N ILE A 211 17.77 -17.64 -0.11
CA ILE A 211 17.36 -17.61 1.31
C ILE A 211 16.78 -16.27 1.77
N GLY A 212 17.18 -15.15 1.15
CA GLY A 212 16.64 -13.83 1.46
C GLY A 212 15.19 -13.70 1.03
N LYS A 213 14.86 -14.10 -0.20
CA LYS A 213 13.47 -14.08 -0.72
C LYS A 213 12.52 -14.93 0.14
N ILE A 214 13.03 -16.02 0.68
CA ILE A 214 12.29 -16.94 1.56
C ILE A 214 12.02 -16.29 2.91
N HIS A 215 13.03 -15.65 3.48
CA HIS A 215 12.95 -14.95 4.76
C HIS A 215 12.09 -13.68 4.69
N PHE A 216 11.99 -13.04 3.52
CA PHE A 216 11.33 -11.75 3.34
C PHE A 216 9.87 -11.70 3.80
N ALA A 217 9.13 -12.82 3.72
CA ALA A 217 7.77 -12.89 4.26
C ALA A 217 7.71 -12.51 5.75
N ALA A 218 8.76 -12.78 6.53
CA ALA A 218 8.85 -12.37 7.92
C ALA A 218 9.09 -10.85 8.09
N VAL A 219 9.80 -10.23 7.15
CA VAL A 219 10.05 -8.79 7.10
C VAL A 219 8.74 -8.05 6.86
N GLN A 220 8.02 -8.41 5.80
CA GLN A 220 6.71 -7.81 5.47
C GLN A 220 5.62 -8.12 6.50
N ALA A 221 5.66 -9.27 7.17
CA ALA A 221 4.73 -9.57 8.25
C ALA A 221 4.97 -8.70 9.50
N ALA A 222 6.22 -8.37 9.82
CA ALA A 222 6.56 -7.65 11.05
C ALA A 222 6.00 -6.22 11.10
N SER A 223 5.82 -5.57 9.95
CA SER A 223 5.20 -4.23 9.85
C SER A 223 3.69 -4.24 10.16
N SER A 224 3.05 -5.41 10.17
CA SER A 224 1.64 -5.56 10.57
C SER A 224 1.42 -5.51 12.08
N PHE A 225 2.48 -5.49 12.90
CA PHE A 225 2.40 -5.52 14.35
C PHE A 225 2.86 -4.20 14.97
N ALA A 226 1.99 -3.56 15.76
CA ALA A 226 2.31 -2.34 16.48
C ALA A 226 3.54 -2.47 17.41
N THR A 227 3.84 -3.68 17.90
CA THR A 227 5.06 -3.97 18.66
C THR A 227 6.36 -3.71 17.90
N SER A 228 6.31 -3.51 16.58
CA SER A 228 7.48 -3.14 15.76
C SER A 228 7.81 -1.64 15.84
N PHE A 229 6.88 -0.83 16.33
CA PHE A 229 6.98 0.63 16.33
C PHE A 229 6.74 1.20 17.75
N PRO A 230 7.62 0.90 18.72
CA PRO A 230 7.45 1.34 20.11
C PRO A 230 7.47 2.86 20.27
N PHE A 231 8.06 3.59 19.32
CA PHE A 231 8.03 5.06 19.29
C PHE A 231 6.65 5.63 18.92
N LEU A 232 5.75 4.82 18.35
CA LEU A 232 4.36 5.16 18.04
C LEU A 232 3.40 4.63 19.10
N PHE A 233 3.57 3.36 19.47
CA PHE A 233 2.58 2.61 20.25
C PHE A 233 3.04 2.33 21.68
N GLY A 234 4.13 2.95 22.11
CA GLY A 234 4.67 2.83 23.45
C GLY A 234 5.56 1.58 23.66
N PRO A 235 6.30 1.53 24.79
CA PRO A 235 7.23 0.44 25.07
C PRO A 235 6.55 -0.81 25.66
N ASP A 236 5.28 -0.72 26.10
CA ASP A 236 4.53 -1.87 26.62
C ASP A 236 4.09 -2.77 25.48
N THR A 237 4.84 -3.86 25.28
CA THR A 237 4.57 -4.83 24.22
C THR A 237 3.26 -5.58 24.40
N ALA A 238 2.78 -5.77 25.62
CA ALA A 238 1.51 -6.47 25.88
C ALA A 238 0.31 -5.60 25.49
N GLN A 239 0.42 -4.28 25.66
CA GLN A 239 -0.57 -3.32 25.17
C GLN A 239 -0.48 -3.15 23.66
N ALA A 240 0.72 -2.90 23.12
CA ALA A 240 0.92 -2.72 21.68
C ALA A 240 0.48 -3.95 20.87
N ALA A 241 0.68 -5.17 21.37
CA ALA A 241 0.22 -6.40 20.72
C ALA A 241 -1.30 -6.46 20.48
N LYS A 242 -2.10 -5.70 21.24
CA LYS A 242 -3.56 -5.65 21.13
C LYS A 242 -4.07 -4.58 20.16
N ILE A 243 -3.18 -3.79 19.56
CA ILE A 243 -3.54 -2.76 18.58
C ILE A 243 -3.57 -3.43 17.19
N PRO A 244 -4.76 -3.60 16.57
CA PRO A 244 -4.87 -4.18 15.24
C PRO A 244 -4.40 -3.21 14.16
N CYS A 245 -4.09 -3.78 13.00
CA CYS A 245 -3.70 -3.09 11.80
C CYS A 245 -4.76 -3.26 10.72
N LEU A 246 -5.04 -2.23 9.93
CA LEU A 246 -5.75 -2.32 8.65
C LEU A 246 -4.73 -2.24 7.50
N ILE A 247 -4.81 -3.18 6.54
CA ILE A 247 -3.90 -3.24 5.39
C ILE A 247 -4.68 -3.07 4.08
N PRO A 248 -4.62 -1.87 3.45
CA PRO A 248 -5.08 -1.66 2.09
C PRO A 248 -4.02 -2.12 1.10
N CYS A 249 -4.35 -3.11 0.29
CA CYS A 249 -3.44 -3.67 -0.71
C CYS A 249 -4.19 -4.18 -1.94
N ALA A 250 -3.45 -4.49 -3.00
CA ALA A 250 -3.99 -5.31 -4.08
C ALA A 250 -4.07 -6.78 -3.62
N VAL A 251 -4.97 -7.55 -4.23
CA VAL A 251 -5.26 -8.93 -3.81
C VAL A 251 -4.04 -9.88 -3.90
N ASP A 252 -3.04 -9.60 -4.74
CA ASP A 252 -1.80 -10.39 -4.85
C ASP A 252 -0.97 -10.40 -3.57
N GLN A 253 -1.18 -9.44 -2.65
CA GLN A 253 -0.47 -9.37 -1.39
C GLN A 253 -1.11 -10.21 -0.27
N ASP A 254 -2.34 -10.71 -0.46
CA ASP A 254 -3.05 -11.51 0.55
C ASP A 254 -2.24 -12.73 1.06
N PRO A 255 -1.46 -13.47 0.23
CA PRO A 255 -0.65 -14.59 0.71
C PRO A 255 0.30 -14.23 1.86
N TYR A 256 0.95 -13.05 1.82
CA TYR A 256 1.80 -12.57 2.93
C TYR A 256 1.00 -12.39 4.21
N PHE A 257 -0.18 -11.79 4.11
CA PHE A 257 -0.96 -11.43 5.28
C PHE A 257 -1.83 -12.56 5.81
N ARG A 258 -2.20 -13.52 4.97
CA ARG A 258 -2.78 -14.80 5.41
C ARG A 258 -1.80 -15.51 6.35
N LEU A 259 -0.54 -15.65 5.93
CA LEU A 259 0.52 -16.21 6.77
C LEU A 259 0.75 -15.38 8.04
N THR A 260 0.72 -14.04 7.90
CA THR A 260 0.87 -13.12 9.03
C THR A 260 -0.23 -13.30 10.09
N ARG A 261 -1.48 -13.53 9.67
CA ARG A 261 -2.63 -13.76 10.58
C ARG A 261 -2.51 -15.06 11.37
N ASP A 262 -1.96 -16.11 10.76
CA ASP A 262 -1.70 -17.38 11.45
C ASP A 262 -0.61 -17.19 12.51
N VAL A 263 0.49 -16.51 12.13
CA VAL A 263 1.59 -16.18 13.04
C VAL A 263 1.14 -15.26 14.17
N ALA A 264 0.27 -14.28 13.90
CA ALA A 264 -0.28 -13.37 14.91
C ALA A 264 -0.97 -14.15 16.04
N SER A 265 -1.77 -15.16 15.68
CA SER A 265 -2.46 -16.02 16.66
C SER A 265 -1.48 -16.76 17.58
N GLN A 266 -0.39 -17.29 17.01
CA GLN A 266 0.65 -18.01 17.76
C GLN A 266 1.49 -17.09 18.65
N LEU A 267 1.51 -15.78 18.35
CA LEU A 267 2.19 -14.76 19.15
C LEU A 267 1.28 -14.14 20.22
N GLY A 268 -0.04 -14.39 20.16
CA GLY A 268 -1.01 -13.65 20.97
C GLY A 268 -1.16 -12.19 20.54
N TYR A 269 -0.83 -11.88 19.29
CA TYR A 269 -0.96 -10.56 18.70
C TYR A 269 -2.30 -10.42 17.96
N SER A 270 -2.74 -9.17 17.76
CA SER A 270 -3.92 -8.89 16.96
C SER A 270 -3.68 -9.26 15.50
N LYS A 271 -4.64 -9.97 14.90
CA LYS A 271 -4.60 -10.29 13.46
C LYS A 271 -4.76 -8.99 12.65
N PRO A 272 -3.94 -8.77 11.60
CA PRO A 272 -4.20 -7.67 10.69
C PRO A 272 -5.51 -7.90 9.93
N SER A 273 -6.29 -6.84 9.79
CA SER A 273 -7.46 -6.74 8.91
C SER A 273 -7.00 -6.29 7.53
N LEU A 274 -7.72 -6.70 6.49
CA LEU A 274 -7.34 -6.42 5.10
C LEU A 274 -8.50 -5.85 4.31
N ILE A 275 -8.16 -5.02 3.32
CA ILE A 275 -9.09 -4.58 2.28
C ILE A 275 -8.39 -4.65 0.92
N HIS A 276 -8.99 -5.37 -0.03
CA HIS A 276 -8.34 -5.73 -1.29
C HIS A 276 -8.90 -4.95 -2.47
N ALA A 277 -8.01 -4.32 -3.22
CA ALA A 277 -8.29 -3.73 -4.52
C ALA A 277 -8.04 -4.73 -5.66
N ARG A 278 -8.85 -4.60 -6.71
CA ARG A 278 -8.55 -5.16 -8.05
C ARG A 278 -7.32 -4.50 -8.64
N PHE A 279 -6.68 -5.17 -9.58
CA PHE A 279 -5.59 -4.57 -10.35
C PHE A 279 -6.13 -3.54 -11.33
N LEU A 280 -5.32 -2.52 -11.58
CA LEU A 280 -5.45 -1.71 -12.78
C LEU A 280 -4.74 -2.46 -13.91
N ASP A 281 -5.50 -2.89 -14.91
CA ASP A 281 -4.98 -3.63 -16.07
C ASP A 281 -3.91 -2.81 -16.82
N ALA A 282 -3.00 -3.49 -17.51
CA ALA A 282 -2.05 -2.84 -18.40
C ALA A 282 -2.74 -2.31 -19.67
N LEU A 283 -2.05 -1.42 -20.39
CA LEU A 283 -2.57 -0.84 -21.63
C LEU A 283 -2.97 -1.91 -22.65
N GLN A 284 -2.22 -3.02 -22.76
CA GLN A 284 -2.44 -4.05 -23.77
C GLN A 284 -3.73 -4.86 -23.60
N GLY A 285 -4.37 -4.82 -22.43
CA GLY A 285 -5.65 -5.48 -22.23
C GLY A 285 -5.82 -6.16 -20.87
N PRO A 286 -7.04 -6.69 -20.63
CA PRO A 286 -7.42 -7.31 -19.36
C PRO A 286 -6.52 -8.47 -18.96
N GLY A 287 -6.29 -8.64 -17.66
CA GLY A 287 -5.56 -9.80 -17.13
C GLY A 287 -4.04 -9.69 -17.22
N SER A 288 -3.52 -8.50 -17.52
CA SER A 288 -2.09 -8.19 -17.52
C SER A 288 -1.77 -7.04 -16.57
N LYS A 289 -0.62 -7.08 -15.89
CA LYS A 289 -0.18 -6.07 -14.92
C LYS A 289 0.77 -5.06 -15.58
N MET A 290 0.61 -3.78 -15.24
CA MET A 290 1.55 -2.73 -15.67
C MET A 290 2.97 -3.02 -15.22
N SER A 291 3.93 -2.72 -16.10
CA SER A 291 5.35 -2.67 -15.74
C SER A 291 5.93 -1.30 -16.06
N ALA A 292 6.64 -0.70 -15.09
CA ALA A 292 7.40 0.53 -15.31
C ALA A 292 8.54 0.35 -16.33
N SER A 293 9.00 -0.88 -16.57
CA SER A 293 10.05 -1.18 -17.55
C SER A 293 9.55 -1.38 -18.98
N ILE A 294 8.23 -1.45 -19.19
CA ILE A 294 7.62 -1.68 -20.52
C ILE A 294 6.75 -0.46 -20.85
N ASP A 295 7.28 0.44 -21.67
CA ASP A 295 6.64 1.72 -22.03
C ASP A 295 5.24 1.54 -22.63
N ALA A 296 5.06 0.49 -23.44
CA ALA A 296 3.78 0.17 -24.05
C ALA A 296 2.73 -0.32 -23.03
N SER A 297 3.12 -0.72 -21.82
CA SER A 297 2.24 -1.32 -20.82
C SER A 297 1.68 -0.34 -19.80
N SER A 298 2.34 0.78 -19.57
CA SER A 298 2.07 1.64 -18.42
C SER A 298 2.09 3.12 -18.74
N ILE A 299 1.24 3.86 -18.03
CA ILE A 299 1.28 5.31 -17.93
C ILE A 299 2.10 5.67 -16.69
N LEU A 300 3.26 6.27 -16.89
CA LEU A 300 4.13 6.72 -15.81
C LEU A 300 3.57 8.01 -15.20
N LEU A 301 3.75 8.21 -13.90
CA LEU A 301 3.28 9.44 -13.23
C LEU A 301 3.97 10.72 -13.73
N ARG A 302 5.14 10.55 -14.35
CA ARG A 302 5.94 11.64 -14.95
C ARG A 302 5.74 11.76 -16.46
N ASP A 303 4.84 10.98 -17.07
CA ASP A 303 4.50 11.16 -18.48
C ASP A 303 3.83 12.53 -18.70
N THR A 304 4.22 13.21 -19.78
CA THR A 304 3.58 14.46 -20.23
C THR A 304 2.19 14.17 -20.81
N PRO A 305 1.26 15.15 -20.84
CA PRO A 305 -0.04 15.00 -21.48
C PRO A 305 0.03 14.43 -22.91
N LYS A 306 1.08 14.82 -23.67
CA LYS A 306 1.32 14.31 -25.03
C LYS A 306 1.72 12.83 -25.04
N GLN A 307 2.59 12.40 -24.11
CA GLN A 307 2.95 10.98 -23.96
C GLN A 307 1.75 10.14 -23.54
N ILE A 308 0.96 10.62 -22.57
CA ILE A 308 -0.26 9.94 -22.11
C ILE A 308 -1.24 9.75 -23.28
N SER A 309 -1.55 10.81 -24.01
CA SER A 309 -2.44 10.74 -25.18
C SER A 309 -1.91 9.77 -26.24
N LYS A 310 -0.60 9.81 -26.53
CA LYS A 310 0.04 8.87 -27.47
C LYS A 310 -0.11 7.42 -27.00
N LYS A 311 0.22 7.12 -25.74
CA LYS A 311 0.17 5.76 -25.18
C LYS A 311 -1.26 5.21 -25.17
N ILE A 312 -2.24 6.01 -24.75
CA ILE A 312 -3.65 5.60 -24.76
C ILE A 312 -4.13 5.34 -26.20
N LYS A 313 -3.80 6.22 -27.15
CA LYS A 313 -4.22 6.03 -28.54
C LYS A 313 -3.59 4.80 -29.19
N GLN A 314 -2.29 4.58 -28.95
CA GLN A 314 -1.51 3.52 -29.61
C GLN A 314 -1.64 2.15 -28.95
N TYR A 315 -1.69 2.07 -27.62
CA TYR A 315 -1.51 0.82 -26.90
C TYR A 315 -2.74 0.38 -26.10
N ALA A 316 -3.64 1.30 -25.73
CA ALA A 316 -4.83 0.91 -24.96
C ALA A 316 -5.74 0.03 -25.80
N PHE A 317 -5.99 -1.20 -25.32
CA PHE A 317 -6.93 -2.13 -25.90
C PHE A 317 -8.34 -1.52 -25.94
N SER A 318 -9.04 -1.77 -27.05
CA SER A 318 -10.36 -1.21 -27.34
C SER A 318 -11.42 -2.30 -27.26
N GLY A 319 -12.51 -2.04 -26.56
CA GLY A 319 -13.71 -2.90 -26.58
C GLY A 319 -14.65 -2.61 -27.74
N GLY A 320 -14.32 -1.64 -28.60
CA GLY A 320 -15.10 -1.25 -29.77
C GLY A 320 -14.81 -2.09 -31.01
N GLN A 321 -15.71 -2.00 -31.99
CA GLN A 321 -15.60 -2.69 -33.29
C GLN A 321 -14.44 -2.15 -34.17
N GLU A 322 -14.02 -2.95 -35.16
CA GLU A 322 -12.94 -2.61 -36.09
C GLU A 322 -13.27 -1.39 -36.97
N THR A 323 -14.54 -1.28 -37.40
CA THR A 323 -15.00 -0.20 -38.26
C THR A 323 -15.98 0.72 -37.52
N LEU A 324 -15.99 2.00 -37.92
CA LEU A 324 -16.89 2.99 -37.32
C LEU A 324 -18.36 2.62 -37.56
N GLU A 325 -18.71 2.11 -38.74
CA GLU A 325 -20.08 1.73 -39.09
C GLU A 325 -20.59 0.59 -38.20
N GLU A 326 -19.78 -0.44 -38.00
CA GLU A 326 -20.10 -1.50 -37.06
C GLU A 326 -20.17 -0.98 -35.63
N HIS A 327 -19.27 -0.09 -35.23
CA HIS A 327 -19.29 0.49 -33.89
C HIS A 327 -20.56 1.29 -33.62
N ARG A 328 -21.03 2.08 -34.61
CA ARG A 328 -22.30 2.82 -34.51
C ARG A 328 -23.52 1.89 -34.42
N THR A 329 -23.43 0.66 -34.93
CA THR A 329 -24.55 -0.29 -34.99
C THR A 329 -24.55 -1.26 -33.80
N LYS A 330 -23.38 -1.80 -33.44
CA LYS A 330 -23.20 -2.85 -32.43
C LYS A 330 -22.72 -2.29 -31.08
N GLY A 331 -22.22 -1.06 -31.05
CA GLY A 331 -21.58 -0.48 -29.87
C GLY A 331 -20.21 -1.07 -29.54
N GLY A 332 -19.62 -0.59 -28.44
CA GLY A 332 -18.45 -1.17 -27.82
C GLY A 332 -18.76 -1.82 -26.47
N ASP A 333 -17.87 -2.72 -26.05
CA ASP A 333 -17.93 -3.37 -24.75
C ASP A 333 -17.03 -2.64 -23.74
N PRO A 334 -17.59 -1.87 -22.78
CA PRO A 334 -16.80 -1.17 -21.78
C PRO A 334 -16.16 -2.10 -20.75
N ASP A 335 -16.64 -3.33 -20.57
CA ASP A 335 -16.10 -4.25 -19.56
C ASP A 335 -14.69 -4.73 -19.94
N VAL A 336 -14.37 -4.74 -21.23
CA VAL A 336 -13.04 -5.07 -21.76
C VAL A 336 -12.24 -3.85 -22.25
N ASP A 337 -12.86 -2.67 -22.39
CA ASP A 337 -12.19 -1.46 -22.86
C ASP A 337 -11.30 -0.83 -21.79
N ILE A 338 -9.99 -0.75 -22.05
CA ILE A 338 -9.01 -0.23 -21.08
C ILE A 338 -9.22 1.26 -20.78
N SER A 339 -9.70 2.04 -21.75
CA SER A 339 -9.95 3.46 -21.54
C SER A 339 -11.13 3.67 -20.59
N TYR A 340 -12.20 2.88 -20.76
CA TYR A 340 -13.30 2.86 -19.81
C TYR A 340 -12.85 2.36 -18.44
N GLN A 341 -12.10 1.26 -18.36
CA GLN A 341 -11.61 0.74 -17.08
C GLN A 341 -10.78 1.81 -16.35
N TYR A 342 -9.86 2.51 -17.01
CA TYR A 342 -9.12 3.61 -16.37
C TYR A 342 -10.03 4.75 -15.88
N LEU A 343 -11.05 5.12 -16.66
CA LEU A 343 -12.03 6.12 -16.20
C LEU A 343 -12.75 5.65 -14.92
N ARG A 344 -13.07 4.36 -14.76
CA ARG A 344 -13.62 3.84 -13.49
C ARG A 344 -12.70 4.06 -12.28
N PHE A 345 -11.39 4.18 -12.48
CA PHE A 345 -10.44 4.47 -11.40
C PHE A 345 -10.19 5.98 -11.21
N PHE A 346 -10.13 6.77 -12.28
CA PHE A 346 -9.64 8.15 -12.20
C PHE A 346 -10.71 9.23 -12.34
N LEU A 347 -11.87 8.91 -12.93
CA LEU A 347 -12.98 9.85 -13.03
C LEU A 347 -13.74 9.92 -11.70
N GLU A 348 -13.96 11.10 -11.12
CA GLU A 348 -14.68 11.21 -9.84
C GLU A 348 -16.20 11.08 -9.97
N ASP A 349 -16.77 11.56 -11.08
CA ASP A 349 -18.23 11.65 -11.28
C ASP A 349 -18.84 10.31 -11.71
N ASP A 350 -19.73 9.76 -10.88
CA ASP A 350 -20.41 8.49 -11.14
C ASP A 350 -21.49 8.62 -12.24
N GLN A 351 -22.14 9.78 -12.37
CA GLN A 351 -23.15 10.02 -13.41
C GLN A 351 -22.48 10.15 -14.78
N GLU A 352 -21.37 10.89 -14.86
CA GLU A 352 -20.59 10.98 -16.10
C GLU A 352 -20.05 9.60 -16.52
N LEU A 353 -19.54 8.81 -15.57
CA LEU A 353 -19.04 7.47 -15.85
C LEU A 353 -20.14 6.54 -16.39
N GLU A 354 -21.34 6.61 -15.84
CA GLU A 354 -22.49 5.84 -16.31
C GLU A 354 -22.94 6.29 -17.71
N GLN A 355 -22.98 7.60 -17.96
CA GLN A 355 -23.30 8.14 -19.28
C GLN A 355 -22.30 7.68 -20.35
N ILE A 356 -20.99 7.72 -20.03
CA ILE A 356 -19.94 7.21 -20.92
C ILE A 356 -20.16 5.72 -21.22
N SER A 357 -20.53 4.92 -20.21
CA SER A 357 -20.83 3.49 -20.38
C SER A 357 -21.99 3.28 -21.36
N GLN A 358 -23.09 4.01 -21.16
CA GLN A 358 -24.29 3.90 -21.99
C GLN A 358 -24.02 4.34 -23.43
N ASP A 359 -23.35 5.48 -23.62
CA ASP A 359 -23.03 6.00 -24.95
C ASP A 359 -22.05 5.11 -25.70
N TYR A 360 -21.09 4.49 -25.00
CA TYR A 360 -20.16 3.55 -25.62
C TYR A 360 -20.87 2.25 -26.02
N LYS A 361 -21.72 1.70 -25.15
CA LYS A 361 -22.53 0.49 -25.44
C LYS A 361 -23.52 0.71 -26.58
N SER A 362 -24.05 1.92 -26.74
CA SER A 362 -24.98 2.22 -27.84
C SER A 362 -24.28 2.57 -29.15
N GLY A 363 -22.96 2.78 -29.13
CA GLY A 363 -22.20 3.29 -30.28
C GLY A 363 -22.33 4.80 -30.50
N ASN A 364 -22.96 5.55 -29.58
CA ASN A 364 -23.01 7.02 -29.63
C ASN A 364 -21.63 7.65 -29.38
N MET A 365 -20.84 7.07 -28.48
CA MET A 365 -19.45 7.44 -28.23
C MET A 365 -18.54 6.46 -28.96
N THR A 366 -17.60 6.98 -29.75
CA THR A 366 -16.61 6.18 -30.47
C THR A 366 -15.42 5.80 -29.59
N THR A 367 -14.67 4.76 -29.99
CA THR A 367 -13.37 4.41 -29.36
C THR A 367 -12.39 5.59 -29.34
N GLY A 368 -12.41 6.45 -30.37
CA GLY A 368 -11.56 7.64 -30.40
C GLY A 368 -11.92 8.65 -29.31
N GLU A 369 -13.23 8.87 -29.09
CA GLU A 369 -13.75 9.81 -28.10
C GLU A 369 -13.51 9.33 -26.67
N ILE A 370 -13.75 8.06 -26.36
CA ILE A 370 -13.48 7.51 -25.02
C ILE A 370 -11.98 7.52 -24.69
N LYS A 371 -11.11 7.22 -25.66
CA LYS A 371 -9.64 7.31 -25.51
C LYS A 371 -9.20 8.74 -25.24
N GLU A 372 -9.78 9.71 -25.94
CA GLU A 372 -9.50 11.14 -25.72
C GLU A 372 -9.98 11.59 -24.33
N ARG A 373 -11.17 11.17 -23.89
CA ARG A 373 -11.71 11.47 -22.55
C ARG A 373 -10.83 10.89 -21.44
N CYS A 374 -10.40 9.64 -21.60
CA CYS A 374 -9.48 8.96 -20.68
C CYS A 374 -8.12 9.67 -20.63
N ALA A 375 -7.51 9.96 -21.78
CA ALA A 375 -6.24 10.67 -21.84
C ALA A 375 -6.29 12.04 -21.16
N LYS A 376 -7.39 12.77 -21.28
CA LYS A 376 -7.60 14.06 -20.58
C LYS A 376 -7.66 13.89 -19.07
N GLU A 377 -8.39 12.89 -18.57
CA GLU A 377 -8.48 12.66 -17.11
C GLU A 377 -7.13 12.25 -16.53
N LEU A 378 -6.42 11.33 -17.19
CA LEU A 378 -5.10 10.90 -16.76
C LEU A 378 -4.08 12.03 -16.84
N ALA A 379 -4.14 12.88 -17.87
CA ALA A 379 -3.28 14.05 -17.98
C ALA A 379 -3.51 15.02 -16.82
N LYS A 380 -4.77 15.32 -16.49
CA LYS A 380 -5.13 16.14 -15.33
C LYS A 380 -4.59 15.54 -14.03
N PHE A 381 -4.78 14.23 -13.84
CA PHE A 381 -4.28 13.50 -12.69
C PHE A 381 -2.75 13.59 -12.56
N CYS A 382 -2.01 13.21 -13.61
CA CYS A 382 -0.54 13.19 -13.62
C CYS A 382 0.04 14.60 -13.47
N THR A 383 -0.54 15.62 -14.12
CA THR A 383 -0.08 17.01 -13.97
C THR A 383 -0.26 17.50 -12.53
N SER A 384 -1.43 17.26 -11.93
CA SER A 384 -1.67 17.62 -10.53
C SER A 384 -0.72 16.89 -9.57
N PHE A 385 -0.44 15.61 -9.83
CA PHE A 385 0.56 14.85 -9.09
C PHE A 385 1.97 15.45 -9.22
N GLN A 386 2.41 15.76 -10.45
CA GLN A 386 3.72 16.36 -10.73
C GLN A 386 3.89 17.71 -10.01
N GLU A 387 2.85 18.53 -9.97
CA GLU A 387 2.85 19.81 -9.24
C GLU A 387 3.02 19.62 -7.73
N ARG A 388 2.39 18.62 -7.12
CA ARG A 388 2.60 18.27 -5.71
C ARG A 388 4.00 17.72 -5.48
N ARG A 389 4.46 16.82 -6.35
CA ARG A 389 5.80 16.22 -6.27
C ARG A 389 6.90 17.26 -6.35
N ALA A 390 6.77 18.27 -7.21
CA ALA A 390 7.73 19.35 -7.35
C ALA A 390 7.91 20.18 -6.06
N LYS A 391 6.96 20.12 -5.13
CA LYS A 391 7.02 20.82 -3.83
C LYS A 391 7.63 19.97 -2.72
N VAL A 392 7.91 18.69 -2.96
CA VAL A 392 8.48 17.79 -1.95
C VAL A 392 9.96 18.13 -1.75
N THR A 393 10.30 18.63 -0.57
CA THR A 393 11.68 18.93 -0.18
C THR A 393 12.32 17.77 0.57
N ASP A 394 13.66 17.79 0.70
CA ASP A 394 14.36 16.82 1.55
C ASP A 394 13.93 16.94 3.02
N GLU A 395 13.64 18.15 3.52
CA GLU A 395 13.11 18.36 4.88
C GLU A 395 11.74 17.69 5.07
N MET A 396 10.87 17.75 4.05
CA MET A 396 9.60 17.02 4.09
C MET A 396 9.84 15.52 4.11
N LEU A 397 10.74 14.99 3.27
CA LEU A 397 11.08 13.56 3.28
C LEU A 397 11.60 13.12 4.64
N ASP A 398 12.53 13.87 5.21
CA ASP A 398 13.11 13.59 6.51
C ASP A 398 12.04 13.61 7.61
N LEU A 399 11.05 14.52 7.52
CA LEU A 399 9.90 14.54 8.41
C LEU A 399 9.11 13.23 8.31
N PHE A 400 8.75 12.78 7.11
CA PHE A 400 8.01 11.52 6.92
C PHE A 400 8.84 10.29 7.36
N MET A 401 10.15 10.30 7.14
CA MET A 401 11.04 9.14 7.32
C MET A 401 11.73 9.04 8.67
N THR A 402 11.65 10.08 9.50
CA THR A 402 12.20 10.05 10.86
C THR A 402 11.21 9.41 11.84
N PRO A 403 11.62 8.38 12.62
CA PRO A 403 10.81 7.85 13.70
C PRO A 403 10.43 8.94 14.70
N ARG A 404 9.14 9.19 14.87
CA ARG A 404 8.57 10.21 15.76
C ARG A 404 7.14 9.81 16.18
N PRO A 405 6.61 10.35 17.30
CA PRO A 405 5.19 10.20 17.62
C PRO A 405 4.31 10.79 16.52
N LEU A 406 3.17 10.14 16.21
CA LEU A 406 2.22 10.57 15.18
C LEU A 406 0.91 11.03 15.81
N LEU A 407 -0.04 11.54 15.04
CA LEU A 407 -1.37 11.92 15.51
C LEU A 407 -2.39 10.78 15.35
N TRP A 408 -3.35 10.80 16.26
CA TRP A 408 -4.56 10.00 16.31
C TRP A 408 -5.73 10.94 16.61
N ARG A 409 -6.68 11.10 15.68
CA ARG A 409 -7.93 11.86 15.87
C ARG A 409 -7.67 13.24 16.50
N GLY A 410 -6.63 13.91 16.00
CA GLY A 410 -6.19 15.22 16.48
C GLY A 410 -5.35 15.24 17.77
N VAL A 411 -5.01 14.10 18.36
CA VAL A 411 -4.17 13.99 19.57
C VAL A 411 -2.88 13.24 19.23
N LYS A 412 -1.73 13.64 19.76
CA LYS A 412 -0.50 12.85 19.60
C LYS A 412 -0.71 11.44 20.16
N THR A 413 -0.13 10.44 19.52
CA THR A 413 -0.01 9.06 19.98
C THR A 413 0.97 9.02 21.16
N ASP A 414 0.67 9.79 22.20
CA ASP A 414 1.21 9.56 23.52
C ASP A 414 0.33 8.45 24.06
N THR A 415 0.83 7.22 24.13
CA THR A 415 0.07 6.07 24.61
C THR A 415 -0.24 6.25 26.10
N VAL A 416 -1.27 7.05 26.39
CA VAL A 416 -2.09 6.94 27.58
C VAL A 416 -3.37 6.28 27.11
N LEU A 417 -3.34 4.95 27.04
CA LEU A 417 -4.57 4.19 26.93
C LEU A 417 -5.46 4.59 28.13
N PRO A 418 -6.75 4.91 27.93
CA PRO A 418 -7.66 5.10 29.05
C PRO A 418 -7.65 3.81 29.89
N LEU A 419 -7.38 3.96 31.19
CA LEU A 419 -7.56 2.88 32.16
C LEU A 419 -9.02 2.40 32.07
N MET A 420 -9.23 1.10 31.93
CA MET A 420 -10.53 0.50 32.16
C MET A 420 -10.93 0.81 33.61
N ASP A 421 -12.14 1.31 33.82
CA ASP A 421 -12.69 1.58 35.15
C ASP A 421 -12.64 0.32 36.02
N ASP A 422 -11.82 0.37 37.09
CA ASP A 422 -11.80 -0.62 38.16
C ASP A 422 -13.06 -0.45 39.03
N ASN A 423 -14.16 -1.05 38.58
CA ASN A 423 -15.27 -1.38 39.48
C ASN A 423 -14.96 -2.71 40.18
N SER A 424 -14.05 -2.68 41.16
CA SER A 424 -14.10 -3.61 42.29
C SER A 424 -13.60 -2.95 43.57
N THR A 425 -14.56 -2.55 44.39
CA THR A 425 -14.33 -2.14 45.77
C THR A 425 -14.07 -3.37 46.64
N SER A 426 -12.89 -3.42 47.27
CA SER A 426 -12.73 -3.45 48.74
C SER A 426 -11.64 -4.39 49.28
N SER A 427 -10.80 -3.78 50.12
CA SER A 427 -10.05 -4.33 51.26
C SER A 427 -8.79 -5.19 51.01
N ARG A 428 -7.62 -4.56 51.23
CA ARG A 428 -6.79 -4.79 52.45
C ARG A 428 -5.54 -3.89 52.45
N ALA A 429 -5.19 -3.47 53.66
CA ALA A 429 -4.14 -2.51 53.96
C ALA A 429 -2.74 -3.15 54.11
N LEU A 430 -1.74 -2.23 54.08
CA LEU A 430 -0.39 -2.27 54.65
C LEU A 430 0.75 -2.93 53.84
N GLY A 431 1.80 -2.13 53.62
CA GLY A 431 3.14 -2.59 53.22
C GLY A 431 4.05 -1.47 52.72
N ASP A 432 4.70 -0.75 53.63
CA ASP A 432 5.76 0.24 53.39
C ASP A 432 6.99 -0.41 52.70
N SER A 433 7.50 0.18 51.59
CA SER A 433 8.91 0.03 51.22
C SER A 433 9.39 1.18 50.32
N LYS A 434 10.35 1.97 50.84
CA LYS A 434 11.06 3.05 50.16
C LYS A 434 12.05 2.51 49.12
N THR A 435 12.06 3.04 47.90
CA THR A 435 13.13 2.88 46.91
C THR A 435 14.00 4.15 46.85
N PRO A 436 15.32 4.10 47.15
CA PRO A 436 16.23 5.23 47.01
C PRO A 436 16.87 5.21 45.61
N GLY A 437 16.66 6.25 44.78
CA GLY A 437 17.37 6.34 43.48
C GLY A 437 17.06 7.52 42.56
N SER A 438 15.88 8.15 42.62
CA SER A 438 15.47 9.05 41.52
C SER A 438 16.24 10.38 41.45
N LYS A 439 16.57 11.00 42.60
CA LYS A 439 17.15 12.36 42.63
C LYS A 439 18.58 12.46 42.09
N ASN A 440 19.38 11.38 42.17
CA ASN A 440 20.77 11.40 41.67
C ASN A 440 20.86 11.20 40.16
N GLN A 441 19.93 10.44 39.56
CA GLN A 441 19.86 10.29 38.10
C GLN A 441 19.39 11.57 37.41
N GLU A 442 18.38 12.25 37.96
CA GLU A 442 17.91 13.55 37.45
C GLU A 442 19.03 14.60 37.47
N LYS A 443 19.80 14.67 38.57
CA LYS A 443 20.91 15.61 38.69
C LYS A 443 22.04 15.32 37.69
N LYS A 444 22.27 14.05 37.35
CA LYS A 444 23.27 13.63 36.35
C LYS A 444 22.81 13.96 34.92
N GLN A 445 21.53 13.75 34.60
CA GLN A 445 20.94 14.10 33.31
C GLN A 445 20.95 15.61 33.06
N ARG A 446 20.56 16.41 34.06
CA ARG A 446 20.57 17.88 33.96
C ARG A 446 21.97 18.44 33.74
N LYS A 447 23.00 17.83 34.33
CA LYS A 447 24.41 18.21 34.14
C LYS A 447 24.93 17.86 32.74
N MET A 448 24.47 16.76 32.15
CA MET A 448 24.80 16.39 30.76
C MET A 448 24.11 17.31 29.73
N GLN A 449 22.86 17.70 29.97
CA GLN A 449 22.13 18.65 29.11
C GLN A 449 22.81 20.03 29.09
N LEU A 450 23.17 20.57 30.27
CA LEU A 450 23.91 21.84 30.37
C LEU A 450 25.29 21.78 29.69
N ALA A 451 25.96 20.62 29.68
CA ALA A 451 27.23 20.44 28.99
C ALA A 451 27.05 20.39 27.46
N ALA A 452 25.97 19.76 26.98
CA ALA A 452 25.63 19.70 25.55
C ALA A 452 25.25 21.09 25.01
N GLU A 453 24.45 21.86 25.75
CA GLU A 453 24.08 23.24 25.40
C GLU A 453 25.30 24.16 25.31
N LYS A 454 26.22 24.10 26.28
CA LYS A 454 27.48 24.86 26.23
C LYS A 454 28.36 24.47 25.05
N LYS A 455 28.33 23.21 24.62
CA LYS A 455 29.10 22.72 23.47
C LYS A 455 28.49 23.21 22.15
N LEU A 456 27.16 23.25 22.06
CA LEU A 456 26.40 23.77 20.93
C LEU A 456 26.52 25.31 20.80
N GLN A 457 26.60 26.01 21.93
CA GLN A 457 26.81 27.46 21.96
C GLN A 457 28.23 27.82 21.50
N LYS A 458 29.24 27.06 21.93
CA LYS A 458 30.63 27.22 21.45
C LYS A 458 30.83 26.87 19.97
N SER A 459 30.03 25.98 19.40
CA SER A 459 30.07 25.69 17.95
C SER A 459 29.40 26.79 17.14
N ARG A 460 28.39 27.47 17.69
CA ARG A 460 27.75 28.65 17.05
C ARG A 460 28.64 29.89 17.08
N GLU A 461 29.45 30.07 18.11
CA GLU A 461 30.40 31.20 18.23
C GLU A 461 31.63 31.08 17.31
N LYS A 462 31.92 29.89 16.76
CA LYS A 462 33.06 29.65 15.86
C LYS A 462 32.68 29.64 14.38
N GLY A 463 31.79 30.55 13.97
CA GLY A 463 31.42 30.74 12.57
C GLY A 463 32.63 30.93 11.65
N ILE A 464 32.71 30.08 10.63
CA ILE A 464 33.63 30.16 9.49
C ILE A 464 33.29 31.42 8.66
N PRO A 465 34.26 32.23 8.21
CA PRO A 465 33.97 33.45 7.48
C PRO A 465 33.53 33.19 6.04
N THR A 466 32.55 33.99 5.62
CA THR A 466 32.12 34.22 4.24
C THR A 466 33.28 34.71 3.36
N PHE A 467 33.46 34.14 2.17
CA PHE A 467 34.22 34.75 1.09
C PHE A 467 33.33 34.91 -0.15
N SER A 468 33.18 36.14 -0.60
CA SER A 468 32.52 36.56 -1.83
C SER A 468 33.54 36.71 -2.98
N LEU A 469 33.22 36.10 -4.12
CA LEU A 469 33.49 36.38 -5.54
C LEU A 469 34.61 37.38 -5.97
N SER A 470 35.53 36.90 -6.82
CA SER A 470 35.95 37.45 -8.14
C SER A 470 37.25 36.74 -8.59
N SER A 471 37.29 35.97 -9.68
CA SER A 471 37.59 36.40 -11.07
C SER A 471 37.22 35.27 -12.02
#